data_AF-A0A7H9HQD0-F1
#
_entry.id   AF-A0A7H9HQD0-F1
#
_cell.length_a   1.000
_cell.length_b   1.000
_cell.length_c   1.000
_cell.angle_alpha   90.00
_cell.angle_beta   90.00
_cell.angle_gamma   90.00
#
_symmetry.space_group_name_H-M   'P 1'
#
loop_
_entity.id
_entity.type
_entity.pdbx_description
1 polymer ?
#
loop_
_entity_poly.entity_id
_entity_poly.type
_entity_poly.pdbx_seq_one_letter_code
_entity_poly.pdbx_strand_id
1 'polypeptide(L)'
;MLHEQLDSLAHWRLLRISVVHWFVLIVWSTTLWRFTGVYRVLYARSALVATMFTNVLLFGISDALAQAIHCYASEAVDPLPPIVDSTVRSLVDIDSDNLSVFNDYGGEAAVIGSMDVEEETEDAPDVYFFDLYRWMCFMAWGFTLSFFQVPWYKFLNFFYTEDPTVVQVLERVLSDQLLYSPVSLYCFFMYSSYVMEGGDAAAFSRKIQRLYVSTLGCNYLVWPAVQFVNFLAVPKHLQVPFSSSVGLAWNCFLSMRNAAR
;
A
#
# COMPACT_ATOMS: atom_id res chain seq x y z
N MET A 1 30.88 17.98 3.59
CA MET A 1 30.12 19.22 3.35
C MET A 1 28.71 18.99 2.77
N LEU A 2 28.51 18.54 1.53
CA LEU A 2 27.13 18.30 1.02
C LEU A 2 26.44 17.11 1.71
N HIS A 3 27.22 16.07 2.07
CA HIS A 3 26.75 14.91 2.82
C HIS A 3 26.35 15.29 4.27
N GLU A 4 27.22 16.01 4.99
CA GLU A 4 26.89 16.54 6.33
C GLU A 4 25.68 17.49 6.35
N GLN A 5 25.47 18.27 5.29
CA GLN A 5 24.29 19.14 5.18
C GLN A 5 23.01 18.35 4.92
N LEU A 6 23.08 17.24 4.16
CA LEU A 6 21.96 16.33 3.96
C LEU A 6 21.63 15.55 5.24
N ASP A 7 22.65 15.10 5.97
CA ASP A 7 22.48 14.44 7.28
C ASP A 7 21.87 15.39 8.29
N SER A 8 22.33 16.65 8.32
CA SER A 8 21.75 17.71 9.13
C SER A 8 20.27 17.93 8.80
N LEU A 9 19.89 18.05 7.54
CA LEU A 9 18.50 18.24 7.12
C LEU A 9 17.59 17.05 7.46
N ALA A 10 18.12 15.82 7.42
CA ALA A 10 17.37 14.63 7.82
C ALA A 10 16.94 14.66 9.30
N HIS A 11 17.70 15.38 10.14
CA HIS A 11 17.47 15.49 11.59
C HIS A 11 16.52 16.64 11.98
N TRP A 12 16.21 17.57 11.08
CA TRP A 12 15.22 18.61 11.37
C TRP A 12 13.81 18.02 11.34
N ARG A 13 13.07 18.25 12.43
CA ARG A 13 11.74 17.66 12.65
C ARG A 13 10.67 18.74 12.64
N LEU A 14 9.57 18.48 11.93
CA LEU A 14 8.38 19.31 11.95
C LEU A 14 7.18 18.41 12.21
N LEU A 15 6.43 18.68 13.30
CA LEU A 15 5.32 17.83 13.75
C LEU A 15 5.71 16.35 13.94
N ARG A 16 6.89 16.07 14.52
CA ARG A 16 7.42 14.71 14.79
C ARG A 16 7.74 13.86 13.55
N ILE A 17 7.71 14.46 12.37
CA ILE A 17 8.05 13.83 11.09
C ILE A 17 9.29 14.53 10.52
N SER A 18 10.21 13.77 9.91
CA SER A 18 11.41 14.34 9.28
C SER A 18 11.04 15.25 8.10
N VAL A 19 11.81 16.34 7.90
CA VAL A 19 11.63 17.27 6.78
C VAL A 19 11.64 16.57 5.42
N VAL A 20 12.38 15.46 5.28
CA VAL A 20 12.43 14.67 4.05
C VAL A 20 11.07 14.10 3.69
N HIS A 21 10.35 13.52 4.65
CA HIS A 21 9.01 12.97 4.44
C HIS A 21 8.02 14.05 4.00
N TRP A 22 8.03 15.20 4.69
CA TRP A 22 7.20 16.35 4.31
C TRP A 22 7.52 16.85 2.91
N PHE A 23 8.80 16.97 2.58
CA PHE A 23 9.24 17.40 1.26
C PHE A 23 8.72 16.44 0.16
N VAL A 24 8.91 15.13 0.33
CA VAL A 24 8.42 14.12 -0.62
C VAL A 24 6.90 14.20 -0.77
N LEU A 25 6.15 14.24 0.34
CA LEU A 25 4.69 14.32 0.33
C LEU A 25 4.18 15.58 -0.38
N ILE A 26 4.79 16.75 -0.12
CA ILE A 26 4.39 18.01 -0.74
C ILE A 26 4.67 17.97 -2.25
N VAL A 27 5.86 17.54 -2.66
CA VAL A 27 6.23 17.50 -4.08
C VAL A 27 5.36 16.51 -4.84
N TRP A 28 5.08 15.33 -4.28
CA TRP A 28 4.28 14.30 -4.95
C TRP A 28 2.79 14.67 -4.99
N SER A 29 2.25 15.22 -3.90
CA SER A 29 0.88 15.72 -3.87
C SER A 29 0.68 16.88 -4.86
N THR A 30 1.65 17.80 -4.95
CA THR A 30 1.62 18.90 -5.93
C THR A 30 1.69 18.36 -7.35
N THR A 31 2.53 17.36 -7.61
CA THR A 31 2.65 16.72 -8.93
C THR A 31 1.36 16.01 -9.32
N LEU A 32 0.74 15.26 -8.40
CA LEU A 32 -0.55 14.63 -8.61
C LEU A 32 -1.64 15.67 -8.91
N TRP A 33 -1.72 16.74 -8.12
CA TRP A 33 -2.68 17.81 -8.34
C TRP A 33 -2.52 18.45 -9.72
N ARG A 34 -1.29 18.77 -10.14
CA ARG A 34 -1.01 19.29 -11.49
C ARG A 34 -1.40 18.28 -12.57
N PHE A 35 -1.11 17.01 -12.36
CA PHE A 35 -1.41 15.94 -13.31
C PHE A 35 -2.92 15.74 -13.50
N THR A 36 -3.75 15.96 -12.47
CA THR A 36 -5.22 15.88 -12.61
C THR A 36 -5.77 16.79 -13.71
N GLY A 37 -5.16 17.97 -13.93
CA GLY A 37 -5.55 18.91 -14.98
C GLY A 37 -5.28 18.40 -16.39
N VAL A 38 -4.30 17.51 -16.58
CA VAL A 38 -3.91 16.97 -17.89
C VAL A 38 -4.42 15.53 -18.09
N TYR A 39 -4.85 14.88 -17.01
CA TYR A 39 -5.28 13.47 -16.98
C TYR A 39 -6.23 13.10 -18.12
N ARG A 40 -7.30 13.88 -18.32
CA ARG A 40 -8.32 13.59 -19.35
C ARG A 40 -7.73 13.59 -20.76
N VAL A 41 -6.86 14.56 -21.05
CA VAL A 41 -6.19 14.68 -22.36
C VAL A 41 -5.24 13.50 -22.58
N LEU A 42 -4.49 13.12 -21.55
CA LEU A 42 -3.57 11.99 -21.63
C LEU A 42 -4.31 10.66 -21.75
N TYR A 43 -5.38 10.47 -21.00
CA TYR A 43 -6.21 9.27 -21.04
C TYR A 43 -6.86 9.08 -22.42
N ALA A 44 -7.34 10.16 -23.04
CA ALA A 44 -7.88 10.13 -24.39
C ALA A 44 -6.84 9.70 -25.44
N ARG A 45 -5.55 9.99 -25.22
CA ARG A 45 -4.44 9.52 -26.08
C ARG A 45 -4.05 8.09 -25.77
N SER A 46 -3.90 7.75 -24.49
CA SER A 46 -3.58 6.41 -24.02
C SER A 46 -4.01 6.22 -22.57
N ALA A 47 -5.05 5.41 -22.38
CA ALA A 47 -5.51 5.00 -21.05
C ALA A 47 -4.42 4.31 -20.24
N LEU A 48 -3.54 3.53 -20.89
CA LEU A 48 -2.44 2.83 -20.22
C LEU A 48 -1.44 3.83 -19.65
N VAL A 49 -0.95 4.77 -20.47
CA VAL A 49 0.04 5.76 -20.04
C VAL A 49 -0.52 6.66 -18.94
N ALA A 50 -1.78 7.11 -19.08
CA ALA A 50 -2.43 7.90 -18.04
C ALA A 50 -2.49 7.15 -16.71
N THR A 51 -2.86 5.87 -16.73
CA THR A 51 -2.88 5.02 -15.53
C THR A 51 -1.50 4.77 -14.96
N MET A 52 -0.47 4.50 -15.79
CA MET A 52 0.91 4.30 -15.34
C MET A 52 1.37 5.49 -14.47
N PHE A 53 1.23 6.71 -14.98
CA PHE A 53 1.60 7.92 -14.23
C PHE A 53 0.75 8.13 -12.99
N THR A 54 -0.57 7.89 -13.08
CA THR A 54 -1.47 8.01 -11.93
C THR A 54 -1.10 7.04 -10.82
N ASN A 55 -0.87 5.76 -11.15
CA ASN A 55 -0.50 4.74 -10.19
C ASN A 55 0.88 5.01 -9.59
N VAL A 56 1.88 5.39 -10.39
CA VAL A 56 3.20 5.76 -9.86
C VAL A 56 3.08 6.87 -8.81
N LEU A 57 2.30 7.91 -9.10
CA LEU A 57 2.10 9.03 -8.17
C LEU A 57 1.32 8.58 -6.91
N LEU A 58 0.22 7.86 -7.07
CA LEU A 58 -0.61 7.42 -5.95
C LEU A 58 0.10 6.42 -5.04
N PHE A 59 0.82 5.44 -5.60
CA PHE A 59 1.60 4.49 -4.82
C PHE A 59 2.79 5.16 -4.13
N GLY A 60 3.46 6.10 -4.79
CA GLY A 60 4.52 6.90 -4.17
C GLY A 60 4.01 7.76 -3.01
N ILE A 61 2.84 8.40 -3.14
CA ILE A 61 2.23 9.15 -2.02
C ILE A 61 1.83 8.19 -0.90
N SER A 62 1.24 7.05 -1.26
CA SER A 62 0.79 6.05 -0.30
C SER A 62 1.91 5.56 0.60
N ASP A 63 3.06 5.18 0.05
CA ASP A 63 4.17 4.69 0.87
C ASP A 63 4.85 5.82 1.63
N ALA A 64 5.04 7.00 1.03
CA ALA A 64 5.58 8.16 1.74
C ALA A 64 4.71 8.56 2.95
N LEU A 65 3.38 8.43 2.82
CA LEU A 65 2.45 8.72 3.91
C LEU A 65 2.47 7.62 4.98
N ALA A 66 2.61 6.35 4.59
CA ALA A 66 2.81 5.25 5.53
C ALA A 66 4.10 5.44 6.36
N GLN A 67 5.23 5.75 5.73
CA GLN A 67 6.48 6.05 6.43
C GLN A 67 6.34 7.24 7.38
N ALA A 68 5.64 8.30 6.96
CA ALA A 68 5.38 9.48 7.79
C ALA A 68 4.48 9.16 9.01
N ILE A 69 3.45 8.32 8.83
CA ILE A 69 2.60 7.84 9.91
C ILE A 69 3.41 7.02 10.91
N HIS A 70 4.28 6.15 10.42
CA HIS A 70 5.15 5.33 11.28
C HIS A 70 6.10 6.19 12.12
N CYS A 71 6.73 7.21 11.52
CA CYS A 71 7.53 8.22 12.24
C CYS A 71 6.74 8.92 13.34
N TYR A 72 5.50 9.32 13.04
CA TYR A 72 4.67 10.06 13.98
C TYR A 72 4.22 9.19 15.16
N ALA A 73 3.83 7.96 14.88
CA ALA A 73 3.25 7.05 15.85
C ALA A 73 4.30 6.41 16.77
N SER A 74 5.54 6.18 16.30
CA SER A 74 6.64 5.69 17.14
C SER A 74 6.98 6.64 18.31
N GLU A 75 6.67 7.93 18.20
CA GLU A 75 6.84 8.92 19.27
C GLU A 75 5.55 9.19 20.09
N ALA A 76 4.42 8.54 19.79
CA ALA A 76 3.09 8.87 20.35
C ALA A 76 2.52 7.84 21.35
N VAL A 77 3.20 6.72 21.60
CA VAL A 77 2.72 5.68 22.54
C VAL A 77 3.03 6.06 23.99
N ASP A 78 2.05 6.64 24.69
CA ASP A 78 1.94 6.59 26.15
C ASP A 78 1.24 5.26 26.55
N PRO A 79 1.74 4.49 27.54
CA PRO A 79 1.16 3.18 27.87
C PRO A 79 -0.27 3.30 28.44
N LEU A 80 -1.24 2.66 27.79
CA LEU A 80 -2.64 2.57 28.23
C LEU A 80 -2.80 1.65 29.47
N PRO A 81 -3.85 1.84 30.29
CA PRO A 81 -4.14 0.96 31.42
C PRO A 81 -4.40 -0.52 31.00
N PRO A 82 -3.84 -1.52 31.70
CA PRO A 82 -3.78 -2.93 31.26
C PRO A 82 -5.14 -3.61 30.96
N ILE A 83 -6.21 -3.14 31.59
CA ILE A 83 -7.53 -3.79 31.54
C ILE A 83 -8.28 -3.45 30.24
N VAL A 84 -8.10 -2.24 29.72
CA VAL A 84 -8.73 -1.81 28.45
C VAL A 84 -7.96 -2.39 27.27
N ASP A 85 -6.64 -2.43 27.41
CA ASP A 85 -5.70 -2.95 26.43
C ASP A 85 -5.93 -4.45 26.12
N SER A 86 -6.14 -5.31 27.13
CA SER A 86 -6.42 -6.74 26.92
C SER A 86 -7.74 -7.04 26.18
N THR A 87 -8.79 -6.25 26.41
CA THR A 87 -10.10 -6.45 25.77
C THR A 87 -10.11 -5.93 24.33
N VAL A 88 -9.45 -4.79 24.09
CA VAL A 88 -9.24 -4.25 22.74
C VAL A 88 -8.33 -5.19 21.94
N ARG A 89 -7.24 -5.70 22.51
CA ARG A 89 -6.36 -6.70 21.87
C ARG A 89 -7.10 -7.97 21.49
N SER A 90 -7.92 -8.55 22.37
CA SER A 90 -8.65 -9.78 22.06
C SER A 90 -9.67 -9.65 20.91
N LEU A 91 -10.24 -8.46 20.69
CA LEU A 91 -11.13 -8.19 19.56
C LEU A 91 -10.37 -7.78 18.27
N VAL A 92 -9.12 -7.34 18.39
CA VAL A 92 -8.30 -6.75 17.31
C VAL A 92 -7.19 -7.69 16.81
N ASP A 93 -6.79 -8.69 17.60
CA ASP A 93 -5.74 -9.67 17.27
C ASP A 93 -6.08 -10.53 16.05
N ILE A 94 -7.36 -10.87 15.87
CA ILE A 94 -7.81 -11.72 14.76
C ILE A 94 -7.55 -11.05 13.39
N ASP A 95 -7.46 -9.71 13.36
CA ASP A 95 -7.41 -8.91 12.12
C ASP A 95 -6.08 -8.16 11.93
N SER A 96 -5.22 -8.05 12.95
CA SER A 96 -4.04 -7.17 12.89
C SER A 96 -2.73 -7.86 12.42
N ASP A 97 -2.49 -9.12 12.79
CA ASP A 97 -1.27 -9.86 12.37
C ASP A 97 -1.23 -10.22 10.87
N ASN A 98 -2.40 -10.22 10.21
CA ASN A 98 -2.52 -10.54 8.79
C ASN A 98 -2.53 -9.28 7.89
N LEU A 99 -2.70 -8.10 8.51
CA LEU A 99 -2.75 -6.78 7.88
C LEU A 99 -1.40 -6.05 7.97
N SER A 100 -0.59 -6.36 8.98
CA SER A 100 0.79 -5.85 9.13
C SER A 100 1.67 -6.20 7.93
N VAL A 101 1.39 -7.35 7.31
CA VAL A 101 2.03 -7.84 6.08
C VAL A 101 2.17 -6.77 5.01
N PHE A 102 1.17 -5.89 4.85
CA PHE A 102 1.21 -4.87 3.80
C PHE A 102 2.16 -3.68 4.09
N ASN A 103 2.57 -3.53 5.34
CA ASN A 103 3.43 -2.43 5.81
C ASN A 103 4.84 -2.91 6.19
N ASP A 104 5.01 -4.22 6.36
CA ASP A 104 6.24 -4.86 6.85
C ASP A 104 7.29 -5.10 5.74
N TYR A 105 7.04 -4.61 4.54
CA TYR A 105 7.89 -4.82 3.36
C TYR A 105 9.24 -4.06 3.39
N GLY A 106 9.74 -3.69 4.56
CA GLY A 106 11.00 -2.93 4.71
C GLY A 106 11.75 -3.08 6.03
N GLY A 107 11.33 -3.98 6.95
CA GLY A 107 11.93 -4.08 8.29
C GLY A 107 12.61 -5.41 8.63
N GLU A 108 12.14 -6.54 8.09
CA GLU A 108 12.49 -7.86 8.63
C GLU A 108 13.45 -8.70 7.77
N ALA A 109 14.38 -8.06 7.05
CA ALA A 109 15.45 -8.79 6.38
C ALA A 109 16.47 -9.44 7.34
N ALA A 110 16.34 -9.28 8.66
CA ALA A 110 17.31 -9.79 9.64
C ALA A 110 16.80 -10.95 10.54
N VAL A 111 15.48 -11.15 10.73
CA VAL A 111 15.01 -12.05 11.82
C VAL A 111 14.75 -13.50 11.37
N ILE A 112 14.68 -13.79 10.07
CA ILE A 112 14.49 -15.17 9.58
C ILE A 112 15.84 -15.76 9.14
N GLY A 113 16.83 -15.71 10.04
CA GLY A 113 18.20 -16.09 9.70
C GLY A 113 19.16 -16.31 10.85
N SER A 114 18.73 -16.59 12.09
CA SER A 114 19.68 -16.98 13.15
C SER A 114 19.02 -17.81 14.25
N MET A 115 19.15 -19.12 14.13
CA MET A 115 19.35 -19.96 15.29
C MET A 115 20.83 -19.78 15.64
N ASP A 116 21.12 -19.23 16.81
CA ASP A 116 22.44 -18.96 17.40
C ASP A 116 23.25 -17.78 16.82
N VAL A 117 22.90 -16.54 17.16
CA VAL A 117 23.87 -15.43 17.24
C VAL A 117 23.58 -14.60 18.49
N GLU A 118 24.65 -14.30 19.21
CA GLU A 118 24.73 -13.58 20.49
C GLU A 118 24.05 -12.21 20.42
N GLU A 119 23.44 -11.78 21.54
CA GLU A 119 22.86 -10.44 21.75
C GLU A 119 23.95 -9.36 21.60
N GLU A 120 24.18 -8.87 20.37
CA GLU A 120 24.67 -7.51 20.18
C GLU A 120 23.47 -6.56 20.33
N THR A 121 23.67 -5.51 21.13
CA THR A 121 22.69 -4.44 21.34
C THR A 121 22.40 -3.75 20.01
N GLU A 122 21.35 -4.19 19.31
CA GLU A 122 20.81 -3.50 18.14
C GLU A 122 20.33 -2.11 18.58
N ASP A 123 21.03 -1.07 18.12
CA ASP A 123 20.49 0.29 18.09
C ASP A 123 19.11 0.23 17.44
N ALA A 124 18.09 0.81 18.10
CA ALA A 124 16.73 0.82 17.58
C ALA A 124 16.73 1.30 16.12
N PRO A 125 16.04 0.62 15.18
CA PRO A 125 16.06 0.98 13.77
C PRO A 125 15.70 2.45 13.63
N ASP A 126 16.49 3.20 12.87
CA ASP A 126 16.31 4.64 12.70
C ASP A 126 14.98 4.95 12.00
N VAL A 127 13.89 4.98 12.79
CA VAL A 127 12.51 5.20 12.33
C VAL A 127 12.35 6.50 11.54
N TYR A 128 13.31 7.40 11.66
CA TYR A 128 13.29 8.75 11.09
C TYR A 128 13.86 8.84 9.67
N PHE A 129 14.58 7.83 9.18
CA PHE A 129 15.09 7.85 7.80
C PHE A 129 14.00 7.46 6.80
N PHE A 130 14.00 8.16 5.67
CA PHE A 130 13.09 7.86 4.58
C PHE A 130 13.63 6.66 3.78
N ASP A 131 12.88 5.56 3.77
CA ASP A 131 13.18 4.36 3.00
C ASP A 131 12.91 4.60 1.52
N LEU A 132 13.93 5.09 0.82
CA LEU A 132 13.90 5.36 -0.62
C LEU A 132 13.71 4.09 -1.44
N TYR A 133 14.28 2.96 -0.99
CA TYR A 133 14.22 1.71 -1.74
C TYR A 133 12.79 1.19 -1.79
N ARG A 134 12.15 1.07 -0.62
CA ARG A 134 10.76 0.65 -0.50
C ARG A 134 9.82 1.58 -1.25
N TRP A 135 10.05 2.89 -1.15
CA TRP A 135 9.26 3.89 -1.87
C TRP A 135 9.34 3.73 -3.39
N MET A 136 10.53 3.51 -3.94
CA MET A 136 10.71 3.23 -5.36
C MET A 136 10.07 1.90 -5.77
N CYS A 137 10.13 0.87 -4.92
CA CYS A 137 9.46 -0.41 -5.16
C CYS A 137 7.94 -0.26 -5.25
N PHE A 138 7.30 0.51 -4.36
CA PHE A 138 5.86 0.78 -4.45
C PHE A 138 5.48 1.52 -5.74
N MET A 139 6.30 2.49 -6.18
CA MET A 139 6.11 3.17 -7.46
C MET A 139 6.25 2.20 -8.64
N ALA A 140 7.25 1.32 -8.62
CA ALA A 140 7.48 0.30 -9.65
C ALA A 140 6.36 -0.74 -9.69
N TRP A 141 5.81 -1.12 -8.53
CA TRP A 141 4.64 -1.98 -8.43
C TRP A 141 3.41 -1.30 -9.04
N GLY A 142 3.11 -0.05 -8.69
CA GLY A 142 2.01 0.71 -9.28
C GLY A 142 2.11 0.85 -10.80
N PHE A 143 3.32 1.07 -11.32
CA PHE A 143 3.63 1.06 -12.74
C PHE A 143 3.33 -0.31 -13.38
N THR A 144 3.85 -1.39 -12.80
CA THR A 144 3.67 -2.76 -13.33
C THR A 144 2.20 -3.18 -13.31
N LEU A 145 1.49 -2.88 -12.21
CA LEU A 145 0.08 -3.17 -12.04
C LEU A 145 -0.79 -2.56 -13.13
N SER A 146 -0.43 -1.38 -13.65
CA SER A 146 -1.19 -0.69 -14.70
C SER A 146 -1.32 -1.51 -15.99
N PHE A 147 -0.33 -2.34 -16.33
CA PHE A 147 -0.34 -3.21 -17.51
C PHE A 147 -1.39 -4.33 -17.40
N PHE A 148 -1.79 -4.69 -16.19
CA PHE A 148 -2.81 -5.70 -15.92
C PHE A 148 -4.17 -5.06 -15.62
N GLN A 149 -4.16 -3.97 -14.84
CA GLN A 149 -5.34 -3.25 -14.40
C GLN A 149 -6.10 -2.62 -15.59
N VAL A 150 -5.40 -1.99 -16.54
CA VAL A 150 -6.08 -1.32 -17.68
C VAL A 150 -6.77 -2.34 -18.61
N PRO A 151 -6.11 -3.42 -19.07
CA PRO A 151 -6.79 -4.47 -19.83
C PRO A 151 -7.94 -5.12 -19.06
N TRP A 152 -7.77 -5.38 -17.76
CA TRP A 152 -8.83 -5.96 -16.93
C TRP A 152 -10.09 -5.09 -16.87
N TYR A 153 -9.93 -3.79 -16.60
CA TYR A 153 -11.07 -2.86 -16.59
C TYR A 153 -11.68 -2.68 -17.97
N LYS A 154 -10.88 -2.74 -19.05
CA LYS A 154 -11.42 -2.76 -20.42
C LYS A 154 -12.22 -4.02 -20.70
N PHE A 155 -11.74 -5.18 -20.25
CA PHE A 155 -12.43 -6.47 -20.37
C PHE A 155 -13.78 -6.43 -19.65
N LEU A 156 -13.81 -6.01 -18.37
CA LEU A 156 -15.06 -5.84 -17.63
C LEU A 156 -16.01 -4.85 -18.32
N ASN A 157 -15.51 -3.70 -18.77
CA ASN A 157 -16.35 -2.71 -19.44
C ASN A 157 -16.84 -3.14 -20.82
N PHE A 158 -16.21 -4.13 -21.45
CA PHE A 158 -16.62 -4.71 -22.73
C PHE A 158 -17.71 -5.77 -22.56
N PHE A 159 -17.59 -6.66 -21.57
CA PHE A 159 -18.58 -7.72 -21.35
C PHE A 159 -19.91 -7.21 -20.77
N TYR A 160 -19.88 -6.11 -20.04
CA TYR A 160 -21.04 -5.55 -19.35
C TYR A 160 -21.44 -4.20 -19.98
N THR A 161 -21.92 -4.21 -21.22
CA THR A 161 -22.01 -3.00 -22.09
C THR A 161 -23.20 -2.07 -21.87
N GLU A 162 -24.22 -2.45 -21.12
CA GLU A 162 -25.46 -1.66 -20.97
C GLU A 162 -25.43 -0.76 -19.72
N ASP A 163 -26.40 0.16 -19.61
CA ASP A 163 -26.58 1.01 -18.43
C ASP A 163 -26.53 0.14 -17.17
N PRO A 164 -25.68 0.46 -16.18
CA PRO A 164 -25.33 -0.46 -15.11
C PRO A 164 -26.56 -0.81 -14.28
N THR A 165 -27.19 -1.93 -14.62
CA THR A 165 -28.15 -2.57 -13.72
C THR A 165 -27.39 -3.06 -12.50
N VAL A 166 -28.03 -3.06 -11.33
CA VAL A 166 -27.41 -3.56 -10.09
C VAL A 166 -26.84 -4.97 -10.28
N VAL A 167 -27.50 -5.81 -11.09
CA VAL A 167 -27.04 -7.15 -11.42
C VAL A 167 -25.71 -7.13 -12.17
N GLN A 168 -25.57 -6.33 -13.23
CA GLN A 168 -24.31 -6.23 -13.98
C GLN A 168 -23.16 -5.65 -13.13
N VAL A 169 -23.47 -4.72 -12.22
CA VAL A 169 -22.49 -4.22 -11.24
C VAL A 169 -22.02 -5.35 -10.34
N LEU A 170 -22.93 -6.15 -9.80
CA LEU A 170 -22.58 -7.30 -8.97
C LEU A 170 -21.74 -8.34 -9.75
N GLU A 171 -22.08 -8.63 -11.00
CA GLU A 171 -21.30 -9.54 -11.85
C GLU A 171 -19.86 -9.04 -12.08
N ARG A 172 -19.69 -7.73 -12.28
CA ARG A 172 -18.36 -7.10 -12.35
C ARG A 172 -17.58 -7.23 -11.05
N VAL A 173 -18.23 -6.92 -9.92
CA VAL A 173 -17.60 -7.05 -8.59
C VAL A 173 -17.21 -8.50 -8.32
N LEU A 174 -18.09 -9.46 -8.60
CA LEU A 174 -17.77 -10.88 -8.43
C LEU A 174 -16.61 -11.32 -9.33
N SER A 175 -16.59 -10.86 -10.58
CA SER A 175 -15.48 -11.15 -11.49
C SER A 175 -14.16 -10.56 -10.98
N ASP A 176 -14.17 -9.32 -10.50
CA ASP A 176 -13.00 -8.67 -9.92
C ASP A 176 -12.49 -9.41 -8.68
N GLN A 177 -13.39 -9.74 -7.76
CA GLN A 177 -13.05 -10.36 -6.49
C GLN A 177 -12.65 -11.83 -6.62
N LEU A 178 -13.23 -12.59 -7.55
CA LEU A 178 -12.94 -14.03 -7.70
C LEU A 178 -11.76 -14.31 -8.64
N LEU A 179 -11.44 -13.40 -9.57
CA LEU A 179 -10.41 -13.63 -10.57
C LEU A 179 -9.22 -12.67 -10.40
N TYR A 180 -9.48 -11.37 -10.40
CA TYR A 180 -8.40 -10.39 -10.42
C TYR A 180 -7.76 -10.18 -9.06
N SER A 181 -8.56 -10.00 -8.00
CA SER A 181 -8.07 -9.75 -6.65
C SER A 181 -7.13 -10.86 -6.13
N PRO A 182 -7.45 -12.16 -6.22
CA PRO A 182 -6.57 -13.23 -5.72
C PRO A 182 -5.25 -13.28 -6.49
N VAL A 183 -5.31 -13.18 -7.82
CA VAL A 183 -4.11 -13.22 -8.68
C VAL A 183 -3.24 -12.00 -8.42
N SER A 184 -3.83 -10.81 -8.37
CA SER A 184 -3.12 -9.56 -8.09
C SER A 184 -2.45 -9.59 -6.71
N LEU A 185 -3.15 -10.08 -5.69
CA LEU A 185 -2.62 -10.21 -4.34
C LEU A 185 -1.46 -11.20 -4.27
N TYR A 186 -1.58 -12.35 -4.94
CA TYR A 186 -0.52 -13.35 -5.01
C TYR A 186 0.73 -12.79 -5.71
N CYS A 187 0.54 -12.11 -6.84
CA CYS A 187 1.63 -11.43 -7.55
C CYS A 187 2.29 -10.34 -6.70
N PHE A 188 1.51 -9.63 -5.88
CA PHE A 188 2.06 -8.65 -4.97
C PHE A 188 2.92 -9.30 -3.87
N PHE A 189 2.44 -10.38 -3.25
CA PHE A 189 3.22 -11.13 -2.25
C PHE A 189 4.51 -11.69 -2.84
N MET A 190 4.45 -12.15 -4.09
CA MET A 190 5.63 -12.58 -4.84
C MET A 190 6.60 -11.41 -5.05
N TYR A 191 6.12 -10.29 -5.57
CA TYR A 191 6.93 -9.08 -5.78
C TYR A 191 7.59 -8.61 -4.49
N SER A 192 6.81 -8.48 -3.42
CA SER A 192 7.32 -8.10 -2.11
C SER A 192 8.39 -9.07 -1.62
N SER A 193 8.14 -10.38 -1.67
CA SER A 193 9.06 -11.37 -1.11
C SER A 193 10.39 -11.43 -1.86
N TYR A 194 10.36 -11.45 -3.20
CA TYR A 194 11.58 -11.59 -3.99
C TYR A 194 12.30 -10.27 -4.25
N VAL A 195 11.56 -9.16 -4.42
CA VAL A 195 12.16 -7.87 -4.79
C VAL A 195 12.36 -7.00 -3.57
N MET A 196 11.34 -6.79 -2.74
CA MET A 196 11.44 -5.84 -1.63
C MET A 196 12.22 -6.44 -0.45
N GLU A 197 11.97 -7.70 -0.12
CA GLU A 197 12.60 -8.40 1.01
C GLU A 197 13.87 -9.17 0.62
N GLY A 198 14.08 -9.42 -0.68
CA GLY A 198 15.21 -10.24 -1.15
C GLY A 198 15.14 -11.71 -0.70
N GLY A 199 13.96 -12.20 -0.33
CA GLY A 199 13.74 -13.55 0.16
C GLY A 199 13.80 -14.62 -0.93
N ASP A 200 13.94 -15.88 -0.50
CA ASP A 200 13.97 -17.05 -1.38
C ASP A 200 12.60 -17.74 -1.52
N ALA A 201 12.56 -18.82 -2.31
CA ALA A 201 11.32 -19.57 -2.54
C ALA A 201 10.73 -20.17 -1.26
N ALA A 202 11.57 -20.50 -0.28
CA ALA A 202 11.13 -21.02 1.00
C ALA A 202 10.47 -19.93 1.87
N ALA A 203 11.06 -18.73 1.90
CA ALA A 203 10.49 -17.55 2.55
C ALA A 203 9.14 -17.18 1.93
N PHE A 204 9.06 -17.10 0.60
CA PHE A 204 7.80 -16.84 -0.11
C PHE A 204 6.72 -17.89 0.20
N SER A 205 7.09 -19.18 0.18
CA SER A 205 6.16 -20.28 0.48
C SER A 205 5.60 -20.17 1.91
N ARG A 206 6.45 -19.92 2.90
CA ARG A 206 6.02 -19.69 4.30
C ARG A 206 5.10 -18.47 4.41
N LYS A 207 5.43 -17.37 3.71
CA LYS A 207 4.63 -16.14 3.70
C LYS A 207 3.23 -16.38 3.15
N ILE A 208 3.12 -17.06 2.01
CA ILE A 208 1.83 -17.41 1.42
C ILE A 208 1.02 -18.32 2.35
N GLN A 209 1.63 -19.37 2.90
CA GLN A 209 0.93 -20.31 3.78
C GLN A 209 0.38 -19.64 5.05
N ARG A 210 1.12 -18.69 5.62
CA ARG A 210 0.72 -18.02 6.85
C ARG A 210 -0.31 -16.93 6.62
N LEU A 211 -0.13 -16.13 5.56
CA LEU A 211 -0.75 -14.81 5.49
C LEU A 211 -1.78 -14.71 4.36
N TYR A 212 -1.54 -15.35 3.21
CA TYR A 212 -2.31 -15.10 1.99
C TYR A 212 -3.82 -15.29 2.15
N VAL A 213 -4.26 -16.40 2.76
CA VAL A 213 -5.70 -16.70 2.92
C VAL A 213 -6.36 -15.68 3.83
N SER A 214 -5.72 -15.34 4.94
CA SER A 214 -6.27 -14.36 5.87
C SER A 214 -6.33 -12.96 5.24
N THR A 215 -5.25 -12.54 4.59
CA THR A 215 -5.18 -11.28 3.85
C THR A 215 -6.25 -11.20 2.74
N LEU A 216 -6.48 -12.29 2.02
CA LEU A 216 -7.54 -12.36 1.00
C LEU A 216 -8.94 -12.27 1.63
N GLY A 217 -9.14 -12.88 2.80
CA GLY A 217 -10.36 -12.75 3.59
C GLY A 217 -10.65 -11.30 3.95
N CYS A 218 -9.67 -10.57 4.50
CA CYS A 218 -9.81 -9.14 4.79
C CYS A 218 -10.07 -8.32 3.52
N ASN A 219 -9.42 -8.66 2.40
CA ASN A 219 -9.68 -8.02 1.11
C ASN A 219 -11.17 -8.13 0.73
N TYR A 220 -11.76 -9.31 0.90
CA TYR A 220 -13.18 -9.56 0.59
C TYR A 220 -14.17 -8.87 1.54
N LEU A 221 -13.74 -8.34 2.69
CA LEU A 221 -14.63 -7.57 3.55
C LEU A 221 -14.80 -6.12 3.09
N VAL A 222 -13.76 -5.56 2.46
CA VAL A 222 -13.70 -4.12 2.14
C VAL A 222 -13.89 -3.88 0.65
N TRP A 223 -13.13 -4.61 -0.18
CA TRP A 223 -13.03 -4.32 -1.60
C TRP A 223 -14.32 -4.56 -2.39
N PRO A 224 -15.19 -5.56 -2.09
CA PRO A 224 -16.43 -5.71 -2.84
C PRO A 224 -17.34 -4.47 -2.72
N ALA A 225 -17.42 -3.87 -1.54
CA ALA A 225 -18.20 -2.64 -1.33
C ALA A 225 -17.59 -1.45 -2.10
N VAL A 226 -16.26 -1.32 -2.05
CA VAL A 226 -15.53 -0.29 -2.81
C VAL A 226 -15.74 -0.45 -4.31
N GLN A 227 -15.59 -1.67 -4.84
CA GLN A 227 -15.76 -1.94 -6.26
C GLN A 227 -17.22 -1.82 -6.72
N PHE A 228 -18.18 -2.13 -5.85
CA PHE A 228 -19.59 -1.89 -6.13
C PHE A 228 -19.84 -0.39 -6.38
N VAL A 229 -19.34 0.48 -5.50
CA VAL A 229 -19.42 1.94 -5.69
C VAL A 229 -18.67 2.37 -6.94
N ASN A 230 -17.49 1.80 -7.19
CA ASN A 230 -16.66 2.11 -8.35
C ASN A 230 -17.40 1.84 -9.67
N PHE A 231 -17.96 0.64 -9.84
CA PHE A 231 -18.65 0.26 -11.07
C PHE A 231 -20.04 0.86 -11.21
N LEU A 232 -20.69 1.27 -10.12
CA LEU A 232 -22.00 1.90 -10.13
C LEU A 232 -21.93 3.41 -10.41
N ALA A 233 -21.04 4.13 -9.72
CA ALA A 233 -21.07 5.59 -9.67
C ALA A 233 -19.87 6.27 -10.37
N VAL A 234 -18.73 5.59 -10.49
CA VAL A 234 -17.52 6.21 -11.03
C VAL A 234 -17.46 6.09 -12.56
N PRO A 235 -17.22 7.20 -13.29
CA PRO A 235 -17.06 7.15 -14.74
C PRO A 235 -15.92 6.21 -15.16
N LYS A 236 -16.10 5.45 -16.25
CA LYS A 236 -15.14 4.42 -16.72
C LYS A 236 -13.67 4.85 -16.75
N HIS A 237 -13.41 6.10 -17.16
CA HIS A 237 -12.05 6.63 -17.22
C HIS A 237 -11.43 6.94 -15.84
N LEU A 238 -12.22 7.08 -14.78
CA LEU A 238 -11.75 7.35 -13.42
C LEU A 238 -11.77 6.11 -12.51
N GLN A 239 -12.31 4.98 -12.97
CA GLN A 239 -12.48 3.79 -12.13
C GLN A 239 -11.15 3.24 -11.60
N VAL A 240 -10.12 3.26 -12.44
CA VAL A 240 -8.77 2.82 -12.07
C VAL A 240 -8.12 3.80 -11.08
N PRO A 241 -8.03 5.12 -11.35
CA PRO A 241 -7.57 6.09 -10.36
C PRO A 241 -8.32 6.06 -9.03
N PHE A 242 -9.65 5.84 -9.06
CA PHE A 242 -10.46 5.69 -7.86
C PHE A 242 -10.02 4.49 -7.03
N SER A 243 -9.92 3.31 -7.65
CA SER A 243 -9.46 2.09 -6.98
C SER A 243 -8.06 2.28 -6.37
N SER A 244 -7.13 2.90 -7.11
CA SER A 244 -5.77 3.17 -6.62
C SER A 244 -5.75 4.17 -5.46
N SER A 245 -6.67 5.16 -5.46
CA SER A 245 -6.78 6.15 -4.37
C SER A 245 -7.35 5.54 -3.09
N VAL A 246 -8.29 4.61 -3.20
CA VAL A 246 -8.77 3.84 -2.03
C VAL A 246 -7.67 2.92 -1.50
N GLY A 247 -6.84 2.35 -2.39
CA GLY A 247 -5.65 1.59 -2.00
C GLY A 247 -4.65 2.42 -1.17
N LEU A 248 -4.46 3.70 -1.52
CA LEU A 248 -3.67 4.64 -0.70
C LEU A 248 -4.27 4.79 0.70
N ALA A 249 -5.58 5.03 0.80
CA ALA A 249 -6.26 5.20 2.08
C ALA A 249 -6.17 3.94 2.94
N TRP A 250 -6.30 2.77 2.29
CA TRP A 250 -6.12 1.47 2.92
C TRP A 250 -4.71 1.34 3.50
N ASN A 251 -3.65 1.56 2.71
CA ASN A 251 -2.27 1.50 3.20
C ASN A 251 -2.01 2.44 4.39
N CYS A 252 -2.59 3.64 4.37
CA CYS A 252 -2.48 4.57 5.49
C CYS A 252 -3.17 4.03 6.74
N PHE A 253 -4.38 3.48 6.59
CA PHE A 253 -5.10 2.81 7.68
C PHE A 253 -4.30 1.65 8.27
N LEU A 254 -3.67 0.84 7.42
CA LEU A 254 -2.80 -0.26 7.86
C LEU A 254 -1.59 0.26 8.64
N SER A 255 -0.91 1.28 8.11
CA SER A 255 0.25 1.86 8.77
C SER A 255 -0.11 2.46 10.14
N MET A 256 -1.25 3.13 10.27
CA MET A 256 -1.72 3.65 11.56
C MET A 256 -1.98 2.53 12.57
N ARG A 257 -2.58 1.43 12.13
CA ARG A 257 -2.87 0.28 13.00
C ARG A 257 -1.62 -0.43 13.47
N ASN A 258 -0.64 -0.62 12.59
CA ASN A 258 0.61 -1.27 12.95
C ASN A 258 1.42 -0.43 13.93
N ALA A 259 1.41 0.90 13.77
CA ALA A 259 2.15 1.79 14.64
C ALA A 259 1.44 2.12 15.97
N ALA A 260 0.19 1.66 16.15
CA ALA A 260 -0.54 1.73 17.41
C ALA A 260 -0.36 0.48 18.29
N ARG A 261 0.49 -0.47 17.86
CA ARG A 261 0.99 -1.59 18.67
C ARG A 261 2.19 -1.14 19.47
#